data_AF-A0A7W0T6X4-F1
#
_entry.id   AF-A0A7W0T6X4-F1
#
_cell.length_a   1.000
_cell.length_b   1.000
_cell.length_c   1.000
_cell.angle_alpha   90.00
_cell.angle_beta   90.00
_cell.angle_gamma   90.00
#
_symmetry.space_group_name_H-M   'P 1'
#
loop_
_entity.id
_entity.type
_entity.pdbx_description
1 polymer ?
#
loop_
_entity_poly.entity_id
_entity_poly.type
_entity_poly.pdbx_seq_one_letter_code
_entity_poly.pdbx_strand_id
1 'polypeptide(L)'
;MPTRNISLTSEQDAFVAAIVEAGEYQNASEAVRDALRALKQRRSENALKLEALRAQLEVGVRALDRGDATDVDANDLEGYLARLNEPRRRKPARKKRAR
;
A
#
# COMPACT_ATOMS: atom_id res chain seq x y z
N MET A 1 -18.57 3.67 29.71
CA MET A 1 -18.33 3.77 28.25
C MET A 1 -19.67 4.09 27.58
N PRO A 2 -19.73 5.03 26.64
CA PRO A 2 -20.97 5.29 25.89
C PRO A 2 -21.35 4.06 25.07
N THR A 3 -22.65 3.77 24.99
CA THR A 3 -23.21 2.65 24.24
C THR A 3 -23.92 3.14 22.98
N ARG A 4 -23.94 2.30 21.94
CA ARG A 4 -24.71 2.50 20.71
C ARG A 4 -25.38 1.19 20.34
N ASN A 5 -26.65 1.24 19.97
CA ASN A 5 -27.35 0.08 19.42
C ASN A 5 -26.96 -0.09 17.95
N ILE A 6 -26.59 -1.30 17.57
CA ILE A 6 -26.14 -1.65 16.23
C ILE A 6 -26.86 -2.95 15.87
N SER A 7 -27.50 -2.98 14.70
CA SER A 7 -28.06 -4.21 14.15
C SER A 7 -26.97 -4.93 13.34
N LEU A 8 -26.72 -6.18 13.68
CA LEU A 8 -25.81 -7.05 12.91
C LEU A 8 -26.61 -7.85 11.89
N THR A 9 -25.99 -8.16 10.76
CA THR A 9 -26.50 -9.23 9.88
C THR A 9 -26.35 -10.59 10.57
N SER A 10 -27.13 -11.58 10.15
CA SER A 10 -27.01 -12.94 10.71
C SER A 10 -25.59 -13.52 10.57
N GLU A 11 -24.90 -13.21 9.48
CA GLU A 11 -23.51 -13.62 9.26
C GLU A 11 -22.54 -12.96 10.25
N GLN A 12 -22.72 -11.65 10.51
CA GLN A 12 -21.88 -10.91 11.46
C GLN A 12 -22.09 -11.37 12.89
N ASP A 13 -23.33 -11.64 13.28
CA ASP A 13 -23.67 -12.16 14.60
C ASP A 13 -23.04 -13.55 14.81
N ALA A 14 -23.20 -14.46 13.84
CA ALA A 14 -22.59 -15.79 13.89
C ALA A 14 -21.06 -15.74 13.98
N PHE A 15 -20.42 -14.84 13.23
CA PHE A 15 -18.97 -14.63 13.32
C PHE A 15 -18.55 -14.14 14.71
N VAL A 16 -19.24 -13.15 15.27
CA VAL A 16 -18.93 -12.61 16.61
C VAL A 16 -19.16 -13.66 17.69
N ALA A 17 -20.22 -14.47 17.57
CA ALA A 17 -20.48 -15.58 18.48
C ALA A 17 -19.34 -16.60 18.43
N ALA A 18 -18.90 -17.02 17.23
CA ALA A 18 -17.87 -18.03 17.05
C ALA A 18 -16.52 -17.63 17.69
N ILE A 19 -16.06 -16.39 17.50
CA ILE A 19 -14.79 -15.92 18.06
C ILE A 19 -14.84 -15.72 19.59
N VAL A 20 -16.02 -15.42 20.14
CA VAL A 20 -16.22 -15.34 21.59
C VAL A 20 -16.27 -16.74 22.20
N GLU A 21 -16.99 -17.68 21.58
CA GLU A 21 -17.04 -19.09 21.99
C GLU A 21 -15.65 -19.76 21.92
N ALA A 22 -14.85 -19.41 20.91
CA ALA A 22 -13.47 -19.85 20.79
C ALA A 22 -12.54 -19.26 21.88
N GLY A 23 -13.01 -18.28 22.65
CA GLY A 23 -12.26 -17.62 23.71
C GLY A 23 -11.26 -16.57 23.23
N GLU A 24 -11.30 -16.18 21.95
CA GLU A 24 -10.45 -15.08 21.44
C GLU A 24 -10.80 -13.74 22.10
N TYR A 25 -12.08 -13.57 22.48
CA TYR A 25 -12.57 -12.40 23.19
C TYR A 25 -13.51 -12.80 24.32
N GLN A 26 -13.54 -12.01 25.39
CA GLN A 26 -14.40 -12.29 26.54
C GLN A 26 -15.88 -11.98 26.26
N ASN A 27 -16.16 -11.08 25.32
CA ASN A 27 -17.52 -10.71 24.92
C ASN A 27 -17.55 -10.00 23.56
N ALA A 28 -18.75 -9.94 22.97
CA ALA A 28 -19.00 -9.25 21.70
C ALA A 28 -18.57 -7.78 21.70
N SER A 29 -18.76 -7.06 22.80
CA SER A 29 -18.38 -5.64 22.89
C SER A 29 -16.86 -5.44 22.79
N GLU A 30 -16.06 -6.42 23.19
CA GLU A 30 -14.61 -6.41 23.00
C GLU A 30 -14.22 -6.66 21.56
N ALA A 31 -14.75 -7.72 20.95
CA ALA A 31 -14.52 -8.05 19.54
C ALA A 31 -14.90 -6.89 18.61
N VAL A 32 -16.07 -6.27 18.81
CA VAL A 32 -16.53 -5.12 18.01
C VAL A 32 -15.61 -3.90 18.20
N ARG A 33 -15.13 -3.64 19.43
CA ARG A 33 -14.18 -2.54 19.66
C ARG A 33 -12.87 -2.79 18.90
N ASP A 34 -12.41 -4.04 18.86
CA ASP A 34 -11.18 -4.35 18.13
C ASP A 34 -11.36 -4.25 16.61
N ALA A 35 -12.49 -4.76 16.08
CA ALA A 35 -12.87 -4.55 14.68
C ALA A 35 -12.92 -3.06 14.29
N LEU A 36 -13.41 -2.19 15.18
CA LEU A 36 -13.38 -0.74 14.96
C LEU A 36 -11.97 -0.15 14.97
N ARG A 37 -11.04 -0.68 15.77
CA ARG A 37 -9.63 -0.27 15.72
C ARG A 37 -9.00 -0.68 14.40
N ALA A 38 -9.22 -1.91 13.96
CA ALA A 38 -8.75 -2.40 12.66
C ALA A 38 -9.31 -1.54 11.50
N LEU A 39 -10.59 -1.16 11.55
CA LEU A 39 -11.18 -0.26 10.57
C LEU A 39 -10.52 1.13 10.56
N LYS A 40 -10.26 1.71 11.74
CA LYS A 40 -9.56 3.00 11.86
C LYS A 40 -8.14 2.92 11.29
N GLN A 41 -7.41 1.86 11.63
CA GLN A 41 -6.05 1.62 11.14
C GLN A 41 -6.03 1.53 9.61
N ARG A 42 -6.89 0.69 9.02
CA ARG A 42 -7.00 0.56 7.56
C ARG A 42 -7.32 1.89 6.88
N ARG A 43 -8.20 2.71 7.47
CA ARG A 43 -8.51 4.04 6.93
C ARG A 43 -7.31 4.98 6.98
N SER A 44 -6.54 4.96 8.08
CA SER A 44 -5.33 5.75 8.22
C SER A 44 -4.26 5.35 7.20
N GLU A 45 -4.02 4.04 7.05
CA GLU A 45 -3.07 3.51 6.06
C GLU A 45 -3.48 3.88 4.63
N ASN A 46 -4.76 3.77 4.29
CA ASN A 46 -5.25 4.15 2.97
C ASN A 46 -5.07 5.64 2.69
N ALA A 47 -5.28 6.50 3.70
CA ALA A 47 -5.05 7.94 3.57
C ALA A 47 -3.56 8.24 3.30
N LEU A 48 -2.65 7.60 4.04
CA LEU A 48 -1.21 7.76 3.85
C LEU A 48 -0.74 7.24 2.48
N LYS A 49 -1.25 6.08 2.03
CA LYS A 49 -0.97 5.55 0.69
C LYS A 49 -1.42 6.51 -0.41
N LEU A 50 -2.61 7.10 -0.25
CA LEU A 50 -3.14 8.06 -1.22
C LEU A 50 -2.30 9.34 -1.26
N GLU A 51 -1.87 9.85 -0.11
CA GLU A 51 -0.98 11.00 -0.03
C GLU A 51 0.36 10.72 -0.71
N ALA A 52 0.99 9.57 -0.41
CA ALA A 52 2.23 9.16 -1.03
C ALA A 52 2.10 9.03 -2.56
N LEU A 53 1.01 8.44 -3.05
CA LEU A 53 0.76 8.31 -4.48
C LEU A 53 0.59 9.68 -5.15
N ARG A 54 -0.14 10.61 -4.52
CA ARG A 54 -0.31 11.99 -5.02
C ARG A 54 1.03 12.71 -5.12
N ALA A 55 1.88 12.59 -4.10
CA ALA A 55 3.22 13.18 -4.12
C ALA A 55 4.09 12.59 -5.26
N GLN A 56 4.05 11.27 -5.47
CA GLN A 56 4.77 10.63 -6.57
C GLN A 56 4.26 11.05 -7.95
N LEU A 57 2.94 11.16 -8.12
CA LEU A 57 2.33 11.67 -9.35
C LEU A 57 2.75 13.11 -9.63
N GLU A 58 2.77 13.97 -8.61
CA GLU A 58 3.21 15.36 -8.77
C GLU A 58 4.68 15.45 -9.23
N VAL A 59 5.56 14.60 -8.70
CA VAL A 59 6.94 14.49 -9.17
C VAL A 59 6.99 14.10 -10.65
N GLY A 60 6.21 13.09 -11.05
CA GLY A 60 6.13 12.62 -12.44
C GLY A 60 5.58 13.67 -13.41
N VAL A 61 4.49 14.34 -13.03
CA VAL A 61 3.89 15.43 -13.83
C VAL A 61 4.88 16.57 -14.01
N ARG A 62 5.56 17.01 -12.94
CA ARG A 62 6.59 18.05 -13.06
C ARG A 62 7.78 17.61 -13.92
N ALA A 63 8.12 16.32 -13.97
CA ALA A 63 9.15 15.81 -14.86
C ALA A 63 8.71 15.90 -16.33
N LEU A 64 7.46 15.50 -16.62
CA LEU A 64 6.84 15.67 -17.94
C LEU A 64 6.82 17.13 -18.39
N ASP A 65 6.43 18.07 -17.51
CA ASP A 65 6.42 19.50 -17.81
C ASP A 65 7.80 20.06 -18.18
N ARG A 66 8.88 19.46 -17.65
CA ARG A 66 10.26 19.82 -17.98
C ARG A 66 10.82 19.08 -19.20
N GLY A 67 10.04 18.20 -19.82
CA GLY A 67 10.48 17.32 -20.90
C GLY A 67 11.41 16.19 -20.44
N ASP A 68 11.47 15.91 -19.14
CA ASP A 68 12.23 14.80 -18.56
C ASP A 68 11.41 13.51 -18.63
N ALA A 69 11.17 13.07 -19.86
CA ALA A 69 10.41 11.87 -20.20
C ALA A 69 10.97 11.21 -21.45
N THR A 70 10.63 9.93 -21.64
CA THR A 70 11.04 9.16 -22.82
C THR A 70 9.78 8.61 -23.46
N ASP A 71 9.56 8.92 -24.74
CA ASP A 71 8.51 8.31 -25.52
C ASP A 71 8.82 6.83 -25.76
N VAL A 72 7.84 5.98 -25.50
CA VAL A 72 7.95 4.53 -25.65
C VAL A 72 6.78 4.06 -26.50
N ASP A 73 7.08 3.29 -27.55
CA ASP A 73 6.04 2.61 -28.34
C ASP A 73 5.29 1.64 -27.43
N ALA A 74 3.96 1.73 -27.42
CA ALA A 74 3.10 0.84 -26.64
C ALA A 74 3.36 -0.66 -26.96
N ASN A 75 3.76 -0.99 -28.19
CA ASN A 75 4.09 -2.36 -28.59
C ASN A 75 5.43 -2.86 -28.03
N ASP A 76 6.33 -1.96 -27.59
CA ASP A 76 7.63 -2.30 -26.98
C ASP A 76 7.70 -1.92 -25.49
N LEU A 77 6.57 -1.60 -24.85
CA LEU A 77 6.56 -1.19 -23.45
C LEU A 77 7.19 -2.25 -22.53
N GLU A 78 6.87 -3.52 -22.75
CA GLU A 78 7.41 -4.64 -21.97
C GLU A 78 8.93 -4.78 -22.17
N GLY A 79 9.41 -4.67 -23.41
CA GLY A 79 10.83 -4.70 -23.74
C GLY A 79 11.59 -3.51 -23.13
N TYR A 80 10.99 -2.33 -23.14
CA TYR A 80 11.54 -1.13 -22.50
C TYR A 80 11.66 -1.29 -20.98
N LEU A 81 10.60 -1.77 -20.31
CA LEU A 81 10.62 -2.01 -18.86
C LEU A 81 11.64 -3.10 -18.47
N ALA A 82 11.78 -4.16 -19.27
CA ALA A 82 12.81 -5.17 -19.08
C ALA A 82 14.22 -4.57 -19.12
N ARG A 83 14.52 -3.70 -20.11
CA ARG A 83 15.81 -3.01 -20.23
C ARG A 83 16.09 -2.06 -19.06
N LEU A 84 15.06 -1.41 -18.50
CA LEU A 84 15.20 -0.57 -17.31
C LEU A 84 15.53 -1.36 -16.04
N ASN A 85 15.06 -2.61 -15.97
CA ASN A 85 15.29 -3.50 -14.83
C ASN A 85 16.61 -4.29 -14.91
N GLU A 86 17.33 -4.23 -16.04
CA GLU A 86 18.66 -4.82 -16.12
C GLU A 86 19.63 -4.09 -15.17
N PRO A 87 20.39 -4.82 -14.33
CA PRO A 87 21.37 -4.19 -13.46
C PRO A 87 22.39 -3.46 -14.31
N ARG A 88 22.39 -2.12 -14.24
CA ARG A 88 23.38 -1.26 -14.91
C ARG A 88 24.77 -1.82 -14.63
N ARG A 89 25.38 -2.46 -15.63
CA ARG A 89 26.77 -2.92 -15.56
C ARG A 89 27.63 -1.70 -15.23
N ARG A 90 28.08 -1.60 -13.97
CA ARG A 90 29.05 -0.58 -13.54
C ARG A 90 30.27 -0.74 -14.44
N LYS A 91 30.58 0.29 -15.24
CA LYS A 91 31.83 0.34 -16.00
C LYS A 91 32.99 0.13 -15.01
N PRO A 92 33.92 -0.81 -15.24
CA PRO A 92 35.01 -1.05 -14.30
C PRO A 92 35.85 0.23 -14.19
N ALA A 93 36.08 0.67 -12.95
CA ALA A 93 36.93 1.81 -12.66
C ALA A 93 38.31 1.59 -13.29
N ARG A 94 38.73 2.51 -14.16
CA ARG A 94 40.10 2.53 -14.71
C ARG A 94 41.08 2.61 -13.54
N LYS A 95 41.78 1.50 -13.23
CA LYS A 95 42.90 1.51 -12.29
C LYS A 95 43.94 2.51 -12.80
N LYS A 96 44.11 3.63 -12.11
CA LYS A 96 45.28 4.50 -12.32
C LYS A 96 46.52 3.67 -11.98
N ARG A 97 47.34 3.40 -12.99
CA ARG A 97 48.69 2.87 -12.79
C ARG A 97 49.47 3.93 -12.01
N ALA A 98 49.82 3.62 -10.76
CA ALA A 98 50.79 4.40 -10.00
C ALA A 98 52.16 4.21 -10.66
N ARG A 99 52.86 5.33 -10.87
CA ARG A 99 54.29 5.38 -11.20
C ARG A 99 55.04 5.69 -9.91
#